data_AF-A0A8I2Z4Y9-F1
#
_entry.id   AF-A0A8I2Z4Y9-F1
#
_cell.length_a   1.000
_cell.length_b   1.000
_cell.length_c   1.000
_cell.angle_alpha   90.00
_cell.angle_beta   90.00
_cell.angle_gamma   90.00
#
_symmetry.space_group_name_H-M   'P 1'
#
loop_
_entity.id
_entity.type
_entity.pdbx_description
1 polymer ?
#
loop_
_entity_poly.entity_id
_entity_poly.type
_entity_poly.pdbx_seq_one_letter_code
_entity_poly.pdbx_strand_id
1 'polypeptide(L)'
;MSYRARAVAMTAPWARSLVHTSLRRSLGRSQFSQPMLRYASTTASTSHTNFQGSSLPNLASEKTTAPQTLTEKILQRYSVNLPDGKVVRSGDYVQIQPHRCLTHDNTWPVAMRFMSTGATKIKDPSQLVFALDHDVQNKSPSNVKKYEQIQEFAKKHGVNFFPAGHGIGHQIMVSPAA
;
A
#
# COMPACT_ATOMS: atom_id res chain seq x y z
N MET A 1 -23.26 39.72 49.61
CA MET A 1 -24.29 38.78 50.08
C MET A 1 -24.14 37.47 49.33
N SER A 2 -23.77 36.43 50.08
CA SER A 2 -23.51 35.07 49.63
C SER A 2 -24.82 34.29 49.62
N TYR A 3 -25.14 33.60 48.53
CA TYR A 3 -26.02 32.43 48.58
C TYR A 3 -25.49 31.35 47.63
N ARG A 4 -24.86 30.34 48.25
CA ARG A 4 -24.63 29.00 47.71
C ARG A 4 -25.88 28.15 47.98
N ALA A 5 -26.25 27.28 47.03
CA ALA A 5 -26.80 25.92 47.21
C ALA A 5 -27.52 25.51 45.90
N ARG A 6 -27.57 24.25 45.45
CA ARG A 6 -26.94 22.98 45.83
C ARG A 6 -27.22 22.07 44.61
N ALA A 7 -26.23 21.29 44.18
CA ALA A 7 -26.45 20.22 43.21
C ALA A 7 -27.25 19.09 43.88
N VAL A 8 -28.30 18.61 43.21
CA VAL A 8 -29.06 17.43 43.60
C VAL A 8 -28.50 16.24 42.80
N ALA A 9 -27.76 15.38 43.49
CA ALA A 9 -27.37 14.07 42.97
C ALA A 9 -28.56 13.12 43.11
N MET A 10 -29.05 12.58 42.00
CA MET A 10 -30.01 11.46 42.01
C MET A 10 -29.24 10.15 41.91
N THR A 11 -29.27 9.40 43.00
CA THR A 11 -28.81 8.01 43.10
C THR A 11 -29.86 7.07 42.51
N ALA A 12 -29.48 6.24 41.54
CA ALA A 12 -30.27 5.08 41.10
C ALA A 12 -29.49 3.79 41.40
N PRO A 13 -30.07 2.80 42.10
CA PRO A 13 -29.40 1.54 42.39
C PRO A 13 -29.78 0.43 41.40
N TRP A 14 -28.78 -0.43 41.12
CA TRP A 14 -28.89 -1.87 40.86
C TRP A 14 -29.46 -2.38 39.52
N ALA A 15 -28.60 -2.98 38.66
CA ALA A 15 -28.73 -4.38 38.23
C ALA A 15 -27.56 -4.91 37.37
N ARG A 16 -26.77 -5.75 38.04
CA ARG A 16 -26.14 -7.03 37.63
C ARG A 16 -25.49 -7.14 36.24
N SER A 17 -24.17 -7.27 36.32
CA SER A 17 -23.26 -8.03 35.46
C SER A 17 -23.89 -9.30 34.85
N LEU A 18 -23.86 -9.40 33.53
CA LEU A 18 -23.94 -10.66 32.80
C LEU A 18 -22.54 -11.01 32.31
N VAL A 19 -21.94 -11.99 32.98
CA VAL A 19 -20.69 -12.64 32.57
C VAL A 19 -21.03 -13.51 31.36
N HIS A 20 -20.58 -13.11 30.17
CA HIS A 20 -20.65 -13.97 29.00
C HIS A 20 -19.55 -15.03 29.12
N THR A 21 -19.94 -16.26 29.50
CA THR A 21 -19.06 -17.42 29.50
C THR A 21 -18.63 -17.73 28.06
N SER A 22 -17.39 -17.36 27.71
CA SER A 22 -16.75 -17.75 26.46
C SER A 22 -16.40 -19.24 26.54
N LEU A 23 -17.18 -20.10 25.89
CA LEU A 23 -16.72 -21.44 25.53
C LEU A 23 -15.70 -21.32 24.39
N ARG A 24 -14.42 -21.25 24.75
CA ARG A 24 -13.31 -21.49 23.82
C ARG A 24 -13.33 -22.96 23.42
N ARG A 25 -13.92 -23.26 22.27
CA ARG A 25 -13.76 -24.55 21.61
C ARG A 25 -12.35 -24.60 21.02
N SER A 26 -11.46 -25.34 21.69
CA SER A 26 -10.13 -25.69 21.18
C SER A 26 -10.29 -26.62 19.98
N LEU A 27 -10.23 -26.08 18.77
CA LEU A 27 -10.04 -26.88 17.56
C LEU A 27 -8.54 -27.13 17.39
N GLY A 28 -8.17 -28.41 17.37
CA GLY A 28 -6.80 -28.89 17.36
C GLY A 28 -5.99 -28.34 16.19
N ARG A 29 -4.78 -27.88 16.52
CA ARG A 29 -3.77 -27.46 15.55
C ARG A 29 -3.30 -28.69 14.77
N SER A 30 -3.71 -28.82 13.51
CA SER A 30 -3.11 -29.80 12.59
C SER A 30 -1.63 -29.43 12.41
N GLN A 31 -0.73 -30.29 12.86
CA GLN A 31 0.68 -30.18 12.54
C GLN A 31 0.87 -30.54 11.06
N PHE A 32 0.97 -29.52 10.20
CA PHE A 32 1.56 -29.71 8.88
C PHE A 32 3.07 -29.87 9.06
N SER A 33 3.56 -31.10 8.87
CA SER A 33 4.98 -31.40 8.76
C SER A 33 5.51 -30.77 7.47
N GLN A 34 6.33 -29.73 7.58
CA GLN A 34 7.08 -29.23 6.43
C GLN A 34 8.32 -30.11 6.23
N PRO A 35 8.57 -30.65 5.03
CA PRO A 35 9.82 -31.31 4.75
C PRO A 35 10.95 -30.27 4.75
N MET A 36 11.87 -30.42 5.69
CA MET A 36 13.17 -29.74 5.68
C MET A 36 13.89 -30.08 4.38
N LEU A 37 14.05 -29.11 3.50
CA LEU A 37 15.01 -29.17 2.39
C LEU A 37 16.42 -29.25 3.00
N ARG A 38 17.01 -30.45 2.99
CA ARG A 38 18.42 -30.65 3.28
C ARG A 38 19.22 -29.96 2.19
N TYR A 39 19.85 -28.83 2.52
CA TYR A 39 20.92 -28.28 1.70
C TYR A 39 22.09 -29.28 1.77
N ALA A 40 22.35 -29.99 0.66
CA ALA A 40 23.54 -30.80 0.52
C ALA A 40 24.74 -29.85 0.39
N SER A 41 25.52 -29.73 1.46
CA SER A 41 26.83 -29.07 1.41
C SER A 41 27.76 -29.93 0.58
N THR A 42 27.96 -29.58 -0.69
CA THR A 42 29.05 -30.13 -1.49
C THR A 42 30.35 -29.55 -0.96
N THR A 43 31.09 -30.35 -0.20
CA THR A 43 32.50 -30.06 0.10
C THR A 43 33.27 -30.20 -1.21
N ALA A 44 33.58 -29.08 -1.86
CA ALA A 44 34.58 -29.06 -2.92
C ALA A 44 35.96 -29.30 -2.27
N SER A 45 36.62 -30.40 -2.64
CA SER A 45 37.99 -30.68 -2.23
C SER A 45 38.94 -29.61 -2.78
N THR A 46 39.63 -28.92 -1.87
CA THR A 46 40.72 -28.00 -2.21
C THR A 46 41.96 -28.80 -2.62
N SER A 47 42.19 -28.90 -3.93
CA SER A 47 43.48 -29.32 -4.48
C SER A 47 44.45 -28.13 -4.41
N HIS A 48 45.42 -28.16 -3.49
CA HIS A 48 46.49 -27.17 -3.44
C HIS A 48 47.50 -27.44 -4.56
N THR A 49 47.52 -26.60 -5.60
CA THR A 49 48.68 -26.45 -6.49
C THR A 49 49.34 -25.11 -6.19
N ASN A 50 50.59 -25.18 -5.72
CA ASN A 50 51.41 -24.01 -5.44
C ASN A 50 51.97 -23.49 -6.77
N PHE A 51 51.33 -22.48 -7.36
CA PHE A 51 51.85 -21.78 -8.53
C PHE A 51 52.41 -20.43 -8.07
N GLN A 52 53.74 -20.32 -8.03
CA GLN A 52 54.44 -19.08 -7.72
C GLN A 52 54.49 -18.24 -9.00
N GLY A 53 53.40 -17.52 -9.26
CA GLY A 53 53.24 -16.59 -10.38
C GLY A 53 53.72 -15.17 -10.00
N SER A 54 54.50 -14.57 -10.90
CA SER A 54 54.99 -13.20 -10.86
C SER A 54 53.88 -12.17 -10.61
N SER A 55 54.22 -11.12 -9.84
CA SER A 55 53.35 -10.02 -9.47
C SER A 55 52.75 -9.32 -10.70
N LEU A 56 51.45 -9.50 -10.93
CA LEU A 56 50.68 -8.71 -11.89
C LEU A 56 50.60 -7.25 -11.43
N PRO A 57 50.66 -6.27 -12.35
CA PRO A 57 50.48 -4.87 -12.00
C PRO A 57 49.10 -4.65 -11.38
N ASN A 58 49.05 -3.83 -10.34
CA ASN A 58 47.87 -3.48 -9.57
C ASN A 58 46.89 -2.69 -10.45
N LEU A 59 46.11 -3.40 -11.26
CA LEU A 59 44.99 -2.85 -12.00
C LEU A 59 43.93 -2.50 -10.97
N ALA A 60 43.79 -1.21 -10.67
CA ALA A 60 42.76 -0.70 -9.77
C ALA A 60 41.44 -1.40 -10.11
N SER A 61 40.89 -2.11 -9.12
CA SER A 61 39.61 -2.80 -9.24
C SER A 61 38.56 -1.75 -9.62
N GLU A 62 38.26 -1.67 -10.93
CA GLU A 62 37.06 -1.02 -11.44
C GLU A 62 35.92 -1.51 -10.54
N LYS A 63 35.29 -0.58 -9.83
CA LYS A 63 34.27 -0.90 -8.84
C LYS A 63 33.04 -1.35 -9.61
N THR A 64 33.01 -2.62 -10.03
CA THR A 64 31.94 -3.19 -10.83
C THR A 64 30.68 -3.27 -9.97
N THR A 65 29.91 -2.19 -9.94
CA THR A 65 28.62 -2.18 -9.26
C THR A 65 27.72 -3.16 -9.99
N ALA A 66 27.22 -4.17 -9.28
CA ALA A 66 26.31 -5.17 -9.85
C ALA A 66 25.18 -4.47 -10.63
N PRO A 67 24.75 -4.99 -11.80
CA PRO A 67 23.70 -4.35 -12.58
C PRO A 67 22.41 -4.21 -11.77
N GLN A 68 21.63 -3.16 -12.02
CA GLN A 68 20.29 -3.02 -11.43
C GLN A 68 19.28 -3.90 -12.15
N THR A 69 18.34 -4.45 -11.40
CA THR A 69 17.13 -5.08 -11.94
C THR A 69 16.23 -4.05 -12.61
N LEU A 70 15.27 -4.51 -13.43
CA LEU A 70 14.28 -3.61 -14.03
C LEU A 70 13.45 -2.87 -12.96
N THR A 71 13.05 -3.57 -11.89
CA THR A 71 12.29 -2.99 -10.78
C THR A 71 13.06 -1.87 -10.08
N GLU A 72 14.35 -2.08 -9.79
CA GLU A 72 15.21 -1.06 -9.19
C GLU A 72 15.34 0.17 -10.11
N LYS A 73 15.49 -0.04 -11.42
CA LYS A 73 15.54 1.05 -12.41
C LYS A 73 14.24 1.84 -12.46
N ILE A 74 13.08 1.16 -12.44
CA ILE A 74 11.76 1.81 -12.43
C ILE A 74 11.58 2.61 -11.14
N LEU A 75 11.86 2.01 -9.98
CA LEU A 75 11.75 2.72 -8.70
C LEU A 75 12.70 3.92 -8.64
N GLN A 76 13.94 3.77 -9.07
CA GLN A 76 14.90 4.88 -9.14
C GLN A 76 14.39 6.01 -10.04
N ARG A 77 13.82 5.70 -11.20
CA ARG A 77 13.25 6.69 -12.12
C ARG A 77 12.11 7.51 -11.50
N TYR A 78 11.28 6.90 -10.67
CA TYR A 78 10.15 7.58 -10.01
C TYR A 78 10.47 8.09 -8.60
N SER A 79 11.70 7.90 -8.13
CA SER A 79 12.12 8.37 -6.82
C SER A 79 12.33 9.89 -6.82
N VAL A 80 11.97 10.53 -5.73
CA VAL A 80 12.17 11.96 -5.49
C VAL A 80 13.13 12.17 -4.32
N ASN A 81 13.87 13.27 -4.33
CA ASN A 81 14.83 13.63 -3.26
C ASN A 81 15.92 12.57 -3.00
N LEU A 82 16.36 11.86 -4.04
CA LEU A 82 17.52 10.96 -3.92
C LEU A 82 18.82 11.77 -3.84
N PRO A 83 19.79 11.38 -2.98
CA PRO A 83 21.13 11.96 -3.00
C PRO A 83 21.82 11.74 -4.35
N ASP A 84 22.65 12.70 -4.75
CA ASP A 84 23.43 12.61 -5.99
C ASP A 84 24.31 11.34 -5.98
N GLY A 85 24.26 10.59 -7.08
CA GLY A 85 24.98 9.33 -7.22
C GLY A 85 24.39 8.14 -6.46
N LYS A 86 23.27 8.29 -5.73
CA LYS A 86 22.61 7.15 -5.08
C LYS A 86 21.98 6.23 -6.12
N VAL A 87 22.44 4.98 -6.12
CA VAL A 87 21.84 3.88 -6.88
C VAL A 87 20.85 3.15 -5.97
N VAL A 88 19.58 3.07 -6.39
CA VAL A 88 18.53 2.36 -5.65
C VAL A 88 18.74 0.86 -5.73
N ARG A 89 18.66 0.20 -4.58
CA ARG A 89 18.77 -1.25 -4.42
C ARG A 89 17.65 -1.80 -3.56
N SER A 90 17.37 -3.10 -3.72
CA SER A 90 16.50 -3.82 -2.79
C SER A 90 16.93 -3.57 -1.34
N GLY A 91 15.95 -3.26 -0.47
CA GLY A 91 16.19 -2.89 0.92
C GLY A 91 16.33 -1.39 1.18
N ASP A 92 16.50 -0.56 0.13
CA ASP A 92 16.49 0.89 0.29
C ASP A 92 15.08 1.42 0.61
N TYR A 93 15.01 2.40 1.50
CA TYR A 93 13.83 3.24 1.69
C TYR A 93 13.90 4.43 0.75
N VAL A 94 12.89 4.57 -0.11
CA VAL A 94 12.80 5.65 -1.10
C VAL A 94 11.45 6.33 -1.05
N GLN A 95 11.44 7.64 -1.32
CA GLN A 95 10.22 8.38 -1.59
C GLN A 95 9.98 8.35 -3.09
N ILE A 96 8.75 8.03 -3.51
CA ILE A 96 8.38 7.97 -4.92
C ILE A 96 7.23 8.92 -5.24
N GLN A 97 7.20 9.39 -6.47
CA GLN A 97 6.02 10.02 -7.07
C GLN A 97 5.47 9.08 -8.14
N PRO A 98 4.36 8.36 -7.89
CA PRO A 98 3.74 7.48 -8.88
C PRO A 98 3.40 8.20 -10.17
N HIS A 99 3.35 7.51 -11.31
CA HIS A 99 2.90 8.12 -12.57
C HIS A 99 1.38 8.22 -12.66
N ARG A 100 0.68 7.18 -12.20
CA ARG A 100 -0.78 7.09 -12.18
C ARG A 100 -1.24 6.39 -10.90
N CYS A 101 -2.39 6.79 -10.38
CA CYS A 101 -3.03 6.20 -9.20
C CYS A 101 -4.49 5.88 -9.53
N LEU A 102 -4.81 4.59 -9.56
CA LEU A 102 -6.19 4.12 -9.68
C LEU A 102 -6.83 4.03 -8.30
N THR A 103 -8.07 4.48 -8.19
CA THR A 103 -8.99 4.01 -7.17
C THR A 103 -10.31 3.60 -7.82
N HIS A 104 -11.16 2.95 -7.03
CA HIS A 104 -12.39 2.32 -7.49
C HIS A 104 -13.57 2.71 -6.59
N ASP A 105 -14.54 1.85 -6.36
CA ASP A 105 -15.70 2.11 -5.47
C ASP A 105 -15.34 2.64 -4.06
N ASN A 106 -14.11 2.43 -3.60
CA ASN A 106 -13.55 2.99 -2.37
C ASN A 106 -13.11 4.47 -2.48
N THR A 107 -13.34 5.11 -3.63
CA THR A 107 -12.98 6.51 -3.88
C THR A 107 -13.65 7.43 -2.86
N TRP A 108 -14.90 7.16 -2.47
CA TRP A 108 -15.61 8.06 -1.55
C TRP A 108 -14.96 8.11 -0.15
N PRO A 109 -14.66 6.99 0.54
CA PRO A 109 -13.83 7.00 1.74
C PRO A 109 -12.49 7.74 1.59
N VAL A 110 -11.79 7.57 0.46
CA VAL A 110 -10.54 8.27 0.18
C VAL A 110 -10.76 9.79 0.05
N ALA A 111 -11.81 10.21 -0.65
CA ALA A 111 -12.19 11.61 -0.80
C ALA A 111 -12.54 12.25 0.56
N MET A 112 -13.28 11.54 1.42
CA MET A 112 -13.56 12.01 2.79
C MET A 112 -12.28 12.23 3.59
N ARG A 113 -11.32 11.30 3.49
CA ARG A 113 -10.03 11.45 4.15
C ARG A 113 -9.25 12.64 3.60
N PHE A 114 -9.22 12.81 2.28
CA PHE A 114 -8.60 13.97 1.62
C PHE A 114 -9.20 15.29 2.11
N MET A 115 -10.53 15.41 2.19
CA MET A 115 -11.18 16.61 2.69
C MET A 115 -10.88 16.87 4.18
N SER A 116 -10.78 15.80 4.99
CA SER A 116 -10.47 15.93 6.42
C SER A 116 -9.06 16.46 6.73
N THR A 117 -8.11 16.38 5.78
CA THR A 117 -6.78 16.99 5.96
C THR A 117 -6.79 18.51 5.74
N GLY A 118 -7.93 19.09 5.33
CA GLY A 118 -8.03 20.50 4.94
C GLY A 118 -7.58 20.77 3.50
N ALA A 119 -7.23 19.72 2.74
CA ALA A 119 -6.84 19.89 1.35
C ALA A 119 -8.03 20.31 0.48
N THR A 120 -7.83 21.37 -0.31
CA THR A 120 -8.88 21.95 -1.19
C THR A 120 -8.67 21.63 -2.66
N LYS A 121 -7.46 21.19 -3.04
CA LYS A 121 -7.07 20.95 -4.44
C LYS A 121 -6.19 19.70 -4.56
N ILE A 122 -6.47 18.89 -5.58
CA ILE A 122 -5.61 17.78 -5.99
C ILE A 122 -4.42 18.36 -6.76
N LYS A 123 -3.20 17.95 -6.39
CA LYS A 123 -1.95 18.47 -6.98
C LYS A 123 -1.89 18.23 -8.50
N ASP A 124 -2.17 17.00 -8.92
CA ASP A 124 -2.21 16.59 -10.32
C ASP A 124 -3.41 15.68 -10.57
N PRO A 125 -4.54 16.22 -11.10
CA PRO A 125 -5.72 15.43 -11.41
C PRO A 125 -5.49 14.40 -12.52
N SER A 126 -4.55 14.66 -13.44
CA SER A 126 -4.25 13.74 -14.53
C SER A 126 -3.59 12.45 -14.05
N GLN A 127 -2.91 12.50 -12.90
CA GLN A 127 -2.35 11.30 -12.24
C GLN A 127 -3.46 10.34 -11.78
N LEU A 128 -4.65 10.84 -11.46
CA LEU A 128 -5.71 10.04 -10.84
C LEU A 128 -6.65 9.41 -11.89
N VAL A 129 -7.10 8.19 -11.59
CA VAL A 129 -8.13 7.49 -12.36
C VAL A 129 -9.14 6.93 -11.37
N PHE A 130 -10.41 7.26 -11.54
CA PHE A 130 -11.52 6.72 -10.74
C PHE A 130 -12.38 5.81 -11.63
N ALA A 131 -12.53 4.54 -11.26
CA ALA A 131 -13.33 3.58 -12.03
C ALA A 131 -14.31 2.81 -11.13
N LEU A 132 -15.59 2.80 -11.48
CA LEU A 132 -16.60 2.06 -10.71
C LEU A 132 -16.81 0.65 -11.28
N ASP A 133 -16.33 -0.39 -10.60
CA ASP A 133 -16.19 -1.74 -11.19
C ASP A 133 -16.56 -2.94 -10.30
N HIS A 134 -16.64 -2.82 -8.97
CA HIS A 134 -16.89 -3.98 -8.10
C HIS A 134 -18.36 -4.12 -7.68
N ASP A 135 -19.01 -3.03 -7.30
CA ASP A 135 -20.36 -3.02 -6.70
C ASP A 135 -21.43 -2.48 -7.66
N VAL A 136 -21.22 -2.67 -8.97
CA VAL A 136 -22.04 -2.07 -10.04
C VAL A 136 -23.48 -2.61 -10.07
N GLN A 137 -23.71 -3.83 -9.57
CA GLN A 137 -25.03 -4.47 -9.50
C GLN A 137 -25.87 -3.99 -8.32
N ASN A 138 -25.24 -3.44 -7.29
CA ASN A 138 -25.93 -2.92 -6.12
C ASN A 138 -26.64 -1.61 -6.45
N LYS A 139 -27.96 -1.67 -6.59
CA LYS A 139 -28.81 -0.50 -6.86
C LYS A 139 -29.47 0.08 -5.62
N SER A 140 -28.95 -0.24 -4.42
CA SER A 140 -29.44 0.39 -3.19
C SER A 140 -29.28 1.91 -3.25
N PRO A 141 -30.20 2.70 -2.66
CA PRO A 141 -30.09 4.16 -2.66
C PRO A 141 -28.78 4.67 -2.05
N SER A 142 -28.22 3.96 -1.07
CA SER A 142 -26.93 4.30 -0.47
C SER A 142 -25.77 4.11 -1.44
N ASN A 143 -25.77 3.06 -2.25
CA ASN A 143 -24.72 2.83 -3.25
C ASN A 143 -24.82 3.83 -4.41
N VAL A 144 -26.04 4.11 -4.87
CA VAL A 144 -26.28 5.13 -5.91
C VAL A 144 -25.76 6.48 -5.45
N LYS A 145 -26.13 6.91 -4.25
CA LYS A 145 -25.63 8.16 -3.65
C LYS A 145 -24.11 8.19 -3.54
N LYS A 146 -23.48 7.09 -3.12
CA LYS A 146 -22.01 6.98 -3.06
C LYS A 146 -21.38 7.20 -4.44
N TYR A 147 -21.96 6.64 -5.50
CA TYR A 147 -21.45 6.80 -6.87
C TYR A 147 -21.64 8.22 -7.40
N GLU A 148 -22.78 8.85 -7.14
CA GLU A 148 -23.03 10.26 -7.46
C GLU A 148 -21.98 11.16 -6.78
N GLN A 149 -21.72 10.93 -5.50
CA GLN A 149 -20.71 11.66 -4.73
C GLN A 149 -19.29 11.50 -5.31
N ILE A 150 -18.93 10.31 -5.78
CA ILE A 150 -17.64 10.06 -6.44
C ILE A 150 -17.56 10.84 -7.76
N GLN A 151 -18.61 10.80 -8.57
CA GLN A 151 -18.67 11.50 -9.86
C GLN A 151 -18.59 13.02 -9.69
N GLU A 152 -19.33 13.58 -8.73
CA GLU A 152 -19.27 15.00 -8.38
C GLU A 152 -17.88 15.41 -7.91
N PHE A 153 -17.25 14.60 -7.04
CA PHE A 153 -15.89 14.84 -6.58
C PHE A 153 -14.88 14.81 -7.73
N ALA A 154 -15.00 13.83 -8.63
CA ALA A 154 -14.14 13.74 -9.82
C ALA A 154 -14.30 14.98 -10.71
N LYS A 155 -15.53 15.38 -11.00
CA LYS A 155 -15.85 16.57 -11.81
C LYS A 155 -15.31 17.84 -11.17
N LYS A 156 -15.49 18.01 -9.86
CA LYS A 156 -15.00 19.17 -9.09
C LYS A 156 -13.47 19.31 -9.19
N HIS A 157 -12.75 18.20 -9.19
CA HIS A 157 -11.29 18.20 -9.20
C HIS A 157 -10.67 17.95 -10.58
N GLY A 158 -11.46 17.75 -11.62
CA GLY A 158 -10.99 17.48 -12.99
C GLY A 158 -10.28 16.14 -13.14
N VAL A 159 -10.73 15.10 -12.41
CA VAL A 159 -10.16 13.76 -12.43
C VAL A 159 -10.83 12.91 -13.51
N ASN A 160 -10.07 12.06 -14.18
CA ASN A 160 -10.59 11.08 -15.14
C ASN A 160 -11.50 10.06 -14.41
N PHE A 161 -12.78 10.04 -14.79
CA PHE A 161 -13.81 9.21 -14.16
C PHE A 161 -14.48 8.28 -15.16
N PHE A 162 -14.57 7.01 -14.78
CA PHE A 162 -15.20 5.94 -15.54
C PHE A 162 -16.41 5.40 -14.76
N PRO A 163 -17.64 5.58 -15.26
CA PRO A 163 -18.85 5.23 -14.53
C PRO A 163 -19.07 3.72 -14.44
N ALA A 164 -20.01 3.31 -13.60
CA ALA A 164 -20.40 1.92 -13.42
C ALA A 164 -20.81 1.29 -14.76
N GLY A 165 -20.21 0.13 -15.08
CA GLY A 165 -20.44 -0.59 -16.33
C GLY A 165 -19.51 -0.19 -17.49
N HIS A 166 -18.60 0.77 -17.30
CA HIS A 166 -17.60 1.09 -18.31
C HIS A 166 -16.58 -0.04 -18.51
N GLY A 167 -16.10 -0.64 -17.43
CA GLY A 167 -15.11 -1.73 -17.47
C GLY A 167 -14.42 -1.96 -16.13
N ILE A 168 -13.55 -2.97 -16.09
CA ILE A 168 -12.76 -3.31 -14.91
C ILE A 168 -11.58 -2.33 -14.79
N GLY A 169 -11.34 -1.79 -13.60
CA GLY A 169 -10.35 -0.73 -13.36
C GLY A 169 -8.94 -1.07 -13.84
N HIS A 170 -8.50 -2.32 -13.65
CA HIS A 170 -7.18 -2.77 -14.13
C HIS A 170 -7.08 -2.77 -15.66
N GLN A 171 -8.17 -3.06 -16.37
CA GLN A 171 -8.20 -2.99 -17.83
C GLN A 171 -8.16 -1.53 -18.31
N ILE A 172 -8.93 -0.66 -17.64
CA ILE A 172 -8.93 0.78 -17.93
C ILE A 172 -7.52 1.37 -17.79
N MET A 173 -6.75 0.94 -16.80
CA MET A 173 -5.39 1.44 -16.55
C MET A 173 -4.37 1.07 -17.63
N VAL A 174 -4.56 -0.05 -18.34
CA VAL A 174 -3.63 -0.50 -19.39
C VAL A 174 -4.11 -0.18 -20.80
N SER A 175 -5.39 0.19 -20.95
CA SER A 175 -5.95 0.61 -22.22
C SER A 175 -5.46 2.01 -22.61
N PRO A 176 -5.26 2.28 -23.91
CA PRO A 176 -5.06 3.65 -24.39
C PRO A 176 -6.26 4.51 -23.99
N ALA A 177 -6.00 5.69 -23.42
CA ALA A 177 -7.06 6.66 -23.19
C ALA A 177 -7.67 7.02 -24.56
N ALA A 178 -8.99 6.80 -24.70
CA ALA A 178 -9.76 7.30 -25.83
C ALA A 178 -9.93 8.82 -25.76
#